data_AF-A0A934WP22-F1
#
_entry.id   AF-A0A934WP22-F1
#
_cell.length_a   1.000
_cell.length_b   1.000
_cell.length_c   1.000
_cell.angle_alpha   90.00
_cell.angle_beta   90.00
_cell.angle_gamma   90.00
#
_symmetry.space_group_name_H-M   'P 1'
#
loop_
_entity.id
_entity.type
_entity.pdbx_description
1 polymer ?
#
loop_
_entity_poly.entity_id
_entity_poly.type
_entity_poly.pdbx_seq_one_letter_code
_entity_poly.pdbx_strand_id
1 'polypeptide(L)' 'MNDWTQELVAAVAQAERFEAAESQAEQQFHILREQAEQSGEADRALRSPEFQRWMDARHATDLAWGSWFLLKGGSEA' A
#
# COMPACT_ATOMS: atom_id res chain seq x y z
N MET A 1 -20.19 -1.98 -22.65
CA MET A 1 -19.59 -1.87 -21.30
C MET A 1 -19.93 -0.48 -20.81
N ASN A 2 -20.62 -0.33 -19.69
CA ASN A 2 -20.98 1.00 -19.17
C ASN A 2 -19.76 1.65 -18.52
N ASP A 3 -19.68 2.99 -18.56
CA ASP A 3 -18.58 3.79 -18.02
C ASP A 3 -18.26 3.44 -16.56
N TRP A 4 -19.30 3.21 -15.75
CA TRP A 4 -19.17 2.77 -14.37
C TRP A 4 -18.40 1.44 -14.19
N THR A 5 -18.60 0.46 -15.08
CA THR A 5 -17.86 -0.81 -15.04
C THR A 5 -16.38 -0.59 -15.37
N GLN A 6 -16.06 0.36 -16.26
CA GLN A 6 -14.68 0.73 -16.57
C GLN A 6 -14.00 1.42 -15.39
N GLU A 7 -14.69 2.32 -14.72
CA GLU A 7 -14.18 3.00 -13.51
C GLU A 7 -13.87 2.01 -12.39
N LEU A 8 -14.71 1.00 -12.20
CA LEU A 8 -14.47 -0.04 -11.20
C LEU A 8 -13.27 -0.93 -11.51
N VAL A 9 -13.13 -1.36 -12.78
CA VAL A 9 -11.97 -2.13 -13.22
C VAL A 9 -10.69 -1.31 -13.05
N ALA A 10 -10.73 -0.02 -13.39
CA ALA A 10 -9.60 0.89 -13.20
C ALA A 10 -9.26 1.08 -11.72
N ALA A 11 -10.26 1.20 -10.84
CA ALA A 11 -10.07 1.32 -9.40
C ALA A 11 -9.43 0.07 -8.79
N VAL A 12 -9.88 -1.13 -9.19
CA VAL A 12 -9.25 -2.40 -8.76
C VAL A 12 -7.81 -2.48 -9.23
N ALA A 13 -7.54 -2.24 -10.53
CA ALA A 13 -6.19 -2.30 -11.07
C ALA A 13 -5.26 -1.25 -10.42
N GLN A 14 -5.79 -0.10 -10.01
CA GLN A 14 -5.02 0.89 -9.25
C GLN A 14 -4.69 0.41 -7.84
N ALA A 15 -5.65 -0.18 -7.13
CA ALA A 15 -5.44 -0.69 -5.78
C ALA A 15 -4.44 -1.85 -5.76
N GLU A 16 -4.56 -2.80 -6.69
CA GLU A 16 -3.61 -3.92 -6.85
C GLU A 16 -2.18 -3.43 -7.13
N ARG A 17 -2.02 -2.35 -7.93
CA ARG A 17 -0.70 -1.75 -8.16
C ARG A 17 -0.10 -1.14 -6.90
N PHE A 18 -0.91 -0.49 -6.07
CA PHE A 18 -0.42 0.05 -4.80
C PHE A 18 -0.11 -1.05 -3.79
N GLU A 19 -0.93 -2.10 -3.71
CA GLU A 19 -0.67 -3.26 -2.85
C GLU A 19 0.63 -3.99 -3.23
N ALA A 20 0.90 -4.13 -4.53
CA ALA A 20 2.17 -4.66 -5.01
C ALA A 20 3.37 -3.76 -4.65
N ALA A 21 3.19 -2.44 -4.68
CA ALA A 21 4.23 -1.48 -4.28
C ALA A 21 4.45 -1.48 -2.76
N GLU A 22 3.38 -1.55 -1.97
CA GLU A 22 3.44 -1.71 -0.51
C GLU A 22 4.19 -2.98 -0.14
N SER A 23 3.87 -4.12 -0.77
CA SER A 23 4.53 -5.40 -0.51
C SER A 23 6.04 -5.32 -0.75
N GLN A 24 6.48 -4.60 -1.80
CA GLN A 24 7.90 -4.39 -2.08
C GLN A 24 8.57 -3.49 -1.04
N ALA A 25 7.91 -2.40 -0.64
CA ALA A 25 8.42 -1.49 0.39
C ALA A 25 8.49 -2.17 1.77
N GLU A 26 7.50 -2.99 2.10
CA GLU A 26 7.46 -3.80 3.31
C GLU A 26 8.65 -4.78 3.36
N GLN A 27 8.89 -5.51 2.26
CA GLN A 27 10.04 -6.43 2.18
C GLN A 27 11.37 -5.72 2.39
N GLN A 28 11.55 -4.54 1.77
CA GLN A 28 12.76 -3.74 1.96
C GLN A 28 12.93 -3.29 3.42
N PHE A 29 11.84 -2.86 4.06
CA PHE A 29 11.87 -2.49 5.48
C PHE A 29 12.17 -3.69 6.39
N HIS A 30 11.59 -4.88 6.14
CA HIS A 30 11.88 -6.08 6.93
C HIS A 30 13.34 -6.47 6.86
N ILE A 31 13.94 -6.47 5.66
CA ILE A 31 15.37 -6.77 5.48
C ILE A 31 16.23 -5.80 6.29
N LEU A 32 15.93 -4.49 6.24
CA LEU A 32 16.65 -3.49 7.01
C LEU A 32 16.47 -3.71 8.52
N ARG A 33 15.24 -3.99 8.96
CA ARG A 33 14.93 -4.22 10.37
C ARG A 33 15.66 -5.43 10.92
N GLU A 34 15.70 -6.54 10.18
CA GLU A 34 16.45 -7.74 10.56
C GLU A 34 17.95 -7.44 10.73
N GLN A 35 18.54 -6.66 9.83
CA GLN A 35 19.95 -6.22 9.95
C GLN A 35 20.18 -5.31 11.17
N ALA A 36 19.24 -4.41 11.45
CA ALA A 36 19.30 -3.52 12.61
C ALA A 36 19.15 -4.30 13.92
N GLU A 37 18.24 -5.29 13.98
CA GLU A 37 18.05 -6.18 15.13
C GLU A 37 19.31 -6.98 15.45
N GLN A 38 19.97 -7.54 14.43
CA GLN A 38 21.25 -8.24 14.59
C GLN A 38 22.37 -7.34 15.15
N SER A 39 22.26 -6.02 14.93
CA SER A 39 23.20 -5.02 15.41
C SER A 39 22.78 -4.38 16.75
N GLY A 40 21.63 -4.78 17.31
CA GLY A 40 21.08 -4.18 18.54
C GLY A 40 20.48 -2.78 18.35
N GLU A 41 20.25 -2.35 17.11
CA GLU A 41 19.75 -1.02 16.75
C GLU A 41 18.32 -1.05 16.15
N ALA A 42 17.44 -1.95 16.62
CA ALA A 42 16.09 -2.12 16.06
C ALA A 42 15.29 -0.79 15.94
N ASP A 43 15.40 0.09 16.93
CA ASP A 43 14.73 1.40 16.93
C ASP A 43 15.22 2.35 15.82
N ARG A 44 16.37 2.07 15.22
CA ARG A 44 16.89 2.84 14.09
C ARG A 44 16.13 2.51 12.81
N ALA A 45 15.67 1.27 12.64
CA ALA A 45 14.89 0.87 11.48
C ALA A 45 13.57 1.66 11.40
N LEU A 46 12.89 1.87 12.53
CA LEU A 46 11.64 2.66 12.59
C LEU A 46 11.82 4.15 12.25
N ARG A 47 13.06 4.65 12.24
CA ARG A 47 13.39 6.02 11.86
C ARG A 47 13.98 6.12 10.46
N SER A 48 14.00 5.01 9.72
CA SER A 48 14.63 4.95 8.42
C SER A 48 13.72 5.43 7.29
N PRO A 49 14.29 5.87 6.15
CA PRO A 49 13.53 6.17 4.96
C PRO A 49 12.74 4.97 4.42
N GLU A 50 13.19 3.74 4.65
CA GLU A 50 12.50 2.49 4.26
C GLU A 50 11.19 2.32 5.05
N PHE A 51 11.20 2.59 6.35
CA PHE A 51 9.97 2.57 7.15
C PHE A 51 8.98 3.63 6.65
N GLN A 52 9.44 4.86 6.40
CA GLN A 52 8.59 5.92 5.87
C GLN A 52 8.01 5.55 4.50
N ARG A 53 8.83 5.00 3.60
CA ARG A 53 8.37 4.54 2.27
C ARG A 53 7.32 3.45 2.36
N TRP A 54 7.47 2.49 3.29
CA TRP A 54 6.43 1.50 3.53
C TRP A 54 5.15 2.14 4.04
N MET A 55 5.23 3.07 5.00
CA MET A 55 4.05 3.76 5.51
C MET A 55 3.33 4.60 4.46
N ASP A 56 4.07 5.29 3.60
CA ASP A 56 3.51 6.06 2.49
C ASP A 56 2.82 5.13 1.48
N ALA A 57 3.43 3.98 1.15
CA ALA A 57 2.84 3.00 0.26
C ALA A 57 1.56 2.39 0.85
N ARG A 58 1.57 2.05 2.14
CA ARG A 58 0.38 1.56 2.86
C ARG A 58 -0.75 2.58 2.86
N HIS A 59 -0.43 3.86 3.09
CA HIS A 59 -1.42 4.92 3.01
C HIS A 59 -2.04 5.03 1.60
N ALA A 60 -1.22 4.89 0.55
CA ALA A 60 -1.71 4.89 -0.83
C ALA A 60 -2.61 3.67 -1.14
N THR A 61 -2.26 2.47 -0.63
CA THR A 61 -3.09 1.27 -0.72
C THR A 61 -4.45 1.48 -0.05
N ASP A 62 -4.46 2.01 1.18
CA ASP A 62 -5.68 2.29 1.93
C ASP A 62 -6.59 3.28 1.18
N LEU A 63 -6.02 4.35 0.61
CA LEU A 63 -6.76 5.33 -0.19
C LEU A 63 -7.35 4.72 -1.47
N ALA A 64 -6.61 3.84 -2.14
CA ALA A 64 -7.06 3.19 -3.37
C ALA A 64 -8.21 2.20 -3.12
N TRP A 65 -8.09 1.35 -2.09
CA TRP A 65 -9.17 0.46 -1.69
C TRP A 65 -10.38 1.20 -1.13
N GLY A 66 -10.16 2.30 -0.40
CA GLY A 66 -11.24 3.19 0.04
C GLY A 66 -12.01 3.79 -1.15
N SER A 67 -11.31 4.23 -2.19
CA SER A 67 -11.92 4.77 -3.42
C SER A 67 -12.73 3.70 -4.16
N TRP A 68 -12.19 2.48 -4.28
CA TRP A 68 -12.91 1.34 -4.84
C TRP A 68 -14.19 1.02 -4.06
N PHE A 69 -14.11 1.01 -2.72
CA PHE A 69 -15.26 0.72 -1.86
C PHE A 69 -16.39 1.74 -2.06
N LEU A 70 -16.06 3.02 -2.16
CA LEU A 70 -17.02 4.08 -2.44
C LEU A 70 -17.67 3.94 -3.82
N LEU A 71 -16.88 3.63 -4.86
CA LEU A 71 -17.40 3.41 -6.22
C LEU A 71 -18.32 2.19 -6.32
N LYS A 72 -18.00 1.12 -5.59
CA LYS A 72 -18.85 -0.06 -5.48
C LYS A 72 -20.14 0.26 -4.71
N GLY A 73 -20.05 0.96 -3.58
CA GLY A 73 -21.23 1.33 -2.79
C GLY A 73 -22.19 2.27 -3.53
N GLY A 74 -21.68 3.19 -4.35
CA GLY A 74 -22.49 4.10 -5.18
C GLY A 74 -23.17 3.44 -6.38
N SER A 75 -22.91 2.15 -6.63
CA SER A 75 -23.48 1.40 -7.76
C SER A 75 -24.67 0.54 -7.44
N GLU A 76 -24.87 0.27 -6.16
CA GLU A 76 -25.97 -0.54 -5.63
C GLU A 76 -27.14 0.34 -5.15
N ALA A 77 -27.01 1.68 -5.25
CA ALA A 77 -27.99 2.70 -4.87
C ALA A 77 -28.75 3.25 -6.10
#